data_AF-A0AAU5C0A3-F1
#
_entry.id   AF-A0AAU5C0A3-F1
#
_cell.length_a   1.000
_cell.length_b   1.000
_cell.length_c   1.000
_cell.angle_alpha   90.00
_cell.angle_beta   90.00
_cell.angle_gamma   90.00
#
_symmetry.space_group_name_H-M   'P 1'
#
loop_
_entity.id
_entity.type
_entity.pdbx_description
1 polymer ?
#
loop_
_entity_poly.entity_id
_entity_poly.type
_entity_poly.pdbx_seq_one_letter_code
_entity_poly.pdbx_strand_id
1 'polypeptide(L)'
;MQRTAPRLTRILACAAVPVMLVVAGCSSDSGDGGSGATGSKDKAGASTSVTPSPSQTTKTVEPAKFAKLPEACKAIVAKTTSSLVPKAKTKKGTPAASSDLTSRSGCSWNGLDDKGVKGSQYRWLDVSFYRYESDASLGSGQERAQENFAKELAKIEETPGAKKLRTTTAAGVGDEAKSVAYQLRKTNEDFVYNSVVARTGNVLVLLSYNGAGYAGASTPSEKTVMSGALKAAKEAVAAVAAANK
;
A
#
# COMPACT_ATOMS: atom_id res chain seq x y z
N MET A 1 -45.34 -12.36 34.53
CA MET A 1 -45.25 -10.89 34.60
C MET A 1 -43.87 -10.46 34.13
N GLN A 2 -43.77 -9.97 32.89
CA GLN A 2 -42.57 -9.35 32.35
C GLN A 2 -42.29 -8.02 33.06
N ARG A 3 -41.03 -7.76 33.40
CA ARG A 3 -40.51 -6.39 33.50
C ARG A 3 -39.13 -6.31 32.84
N THR A 4 -39.18 -5.92 31.59
CA THR A 4 -38.05 -5.58 30.73
C THR A 4 -37.54 -4.19 31.15
N ALA A 5 -36.29 -4.07 31.57
CA ALA A 5 -35.66 -2.76 31.80
C ALA A 5 -35.07 -2.21 30.48
N PRO A 6 -35.09 -0.88 30.25
CA PRO A 6 -34.80 -0.29 28.95
C PRO A 6 -33.29 -0.19 28.67
N ARG A 7 -32.94 -0.40 27.39
CA ARG A 7 -31.61 -0.20 26.83
C ARG A 7 -31.35 1.31 26.66
N LEU A 8 -30.27 1.81 27.25
CA LEU A 8 -29.75 3.15 26.96
C LEU A 8 -28.92 3.10 25.68
N THR A 9 -29.51 3.58 24.59
CA THR A 9 -28.86 3.83 23.30
C THR A 9 -27.89 5.00 23.44
N ARG A 10 -26.58 4.74 23.45
CA ARG A 10 -25.57 5.79 23.24
C ARG A 10 -25.49 6.09 21.75
N ILE A 11 -26.11 7.21 21.36
CA ILE A 11 -25.93 7.86 20.06
C ILE A 11 -24.54 8.49 20.07
N LEU A 12 -23.59 7.95 19.29
CA LEU A 12 -22.37 8.67 18.95
C LEU A 12 -22.73 9.70 17.86
N ALA A 13 -22.72 10.97 18.23
CA ALA A 13 -22.83 12.09 17.31
C ALA A 13 -21.51 12.26 16.53
N CYS A 14 -21.61 12.27 15.20
CA CYS A 14 -20.54 12.65 14.29
C CYS A 14 -20.25 14.15 14.44
N ALA A 15 -19.06 14.51 14.92
CA ALA A 15 -18.54 15.87 14.80
C ALA A 15 -17.59 15.94 13.60
N ALA A 16 -18.12 16.39 12.47
CA ALA A 16 -17.32 16.85 11.34
C ALA A 16 -16.88 18.29 11.62
N VAL A 17 -15.57 18.55 11.63
CA VAL A 17 -15.01 19.90 11.74
C VAL A 17 -14.48 20.31 10.36
N PRO A 18 -15.09 21.31 9.69
CA PRO A 18 -14.57 21.83 8.43
C PRO A 18 -13.40 22.78 8.70
N VAL A 19 -12.22 22.45 8.16
CA VAL A 19 -11.07 23.37 8.11
C VAL A 19 -11.29 24.31 6.92
N MET A 20 -11.75 25.53 7.21
CA MET A 20 -11.75 26.64 6.27
C MET A 20 -10.33 27.19 6.14
N LEU A 21 -9.70 26.97 4.98
CA LEU A 21 -8.51 27.71 4.57
C LEU A 21 -8.95 28.95 3.79
N VAL A 22 -8.82 30.11 4.43
CA VAL A 22 -9.01 31.42 3.83
C VAL A 22 -7.77 31.76 3.01
N VAL A 23 -7.93 31.89 1.69
CA VAL A 23 -6.91 32.47 0.82
C VAL A 23 -7.22 33.95 0.67
N ALA A 24 -6.40 34.80 1.30
CA ALA A 24 -6.34 36.21 0.98
C ALA A 24 -5.45 36.37 -0.27
N GLY A 25 -6.04 36.82 -1.38
CA GLY A 25 -5.35 37.18 -2.61
C GLY A 25 -6.04 38.41 -3.17
N CYS A 26 -5.31 39.51 -3.18
CA CYS A 26 -5.78 40.88 -3.40
C CYS A 26 -6.12 41.16 -4.87
N SER A 27 -7.19 41.94 -5.06
CA SER A 27 -7.81 42.49 -6.27
C SER A 27 -6.91 43.20 -7.28
N SER A 28 -7.39 43.32 -8.52
CA SER A 28 -7.75 44.60 -9.21
C SER A 28 -8.30 44.27 -10.60
N ASP A 29 -9.61 44.29 -10.82
CA ASP A 29 -10.51 45.42 -11.15
C ASP A 29 -10.41 45.88 -12.62
N SER A 30 -11.55 45.74 -13.32
CA SER A 30 -11.76 46.14 -14.71
C SER A 30 -12.57 47.44 -14.73
N GLY A 31 -12.01 48.49 -15.32
CA GLY A 31 -12.66 49.78 -15.49
C GLY A 31 -12.30 50.42 -16.83
N ASP A 32 -13.34 50.68 -17.62
CA ASP A 32 -13.39 51.31 -18.93
C ASP A 32 -13.09 52.82 -18.90
N GLY A 33 -12.64 53.38 -20.03
CA GLY A 33 -12.68 54.82 -20.29
C GLY A 33 -11.53 55.37 -21.14
N GLY A 34 -11.85 55.92 -22.32
CA GLY A 34 -11.02 56.94 -22.96
C GLY A 34 -10.97 56.93 -24.49
N SER A 35 -11.99 57.52 -25.13
CA SER A 35 -11.96 57.92 -26.54
C SER A 35 -10.85 58.95 -26.81
N GLY A 36 -10.04 58.72 -27.85
CA GLY A 36 -9.01 59.65 -28.33
C GLY A 36 -8.61 59.34 -29.76
N ALA A 37 -8.65 60.35 -30.62
CA ALA A 37 -8.73 60.26 -32.07
C ALA A 37 -7.39 60.14 -32.82
N THR A 38 -7.52 59.89 -34.13
CA THR A 38 -6.66 60.27 -35.28
C THR A 38 -5.73 59.22 -35.89
N GLY A 39 -5.87 59.04 -37.22
CA GLY A 39 -4.72 59.04 -38.12
C GLY A 39 -4.29 57.72 -38.79
N SER A 40 -4.89 57.44 -39.94
CA SER A 40 -4.23 57.13 -41.22
C SER A 40 -3.01 56.18 -41.34
N LYS A 41 -3.20 55.23 -42.27
CA LYS A 41 -2.29 54.75 -43.34
C LYS A 41 -1.32 53.57 -43.11
N ASP A 42 -1.59 52.55 -43.95
CA ASP A 42 -0.69 51.86 -44.86
C ASP A 42 0.24 50.71 -44.40
N LYS A 43 0.08 49.63 -45.18
CA LYS A 43 1.06 48.66 -45.69
C LYS A 43 1.59 47.53 -44.80
N ALA A 44 1.11 46.32 -45.16
CA ALA A 44 1.88 45.16 -45.59
C ALA A 44 3.22 44.89 -44.88
N GLY A 45 3.23 43.82 -44.08
CA GLY A 45 4.42 43.10 -43.66
C GLY A 45 4.05 41.66 -43.36
N ALA A 46 4.30 40.76 -44.31
CA ALA A 46 4.17 39.32 -44.11
C ALA A 46 5.09 38.88 -42.97
N SER A 47 4.50 38.47 -41.84
CA SER A 47 5.22 37.75 -40.79
C SER A 47 4.87 36.28 -40.88
N THR A 48 5.84 35.51 -41.34
CA THR A 48 5.92 34.06 -41.29
C THR A 48 5.44 33.53 -39.93
N SER A 49 4.33 32.82 -39.95
CA SER A 49 3.88 31.96 -38.86
C SER A 49 4.89 30.83 -38.67
N VAL A 50 5.89 31.06 -37.82
CA VAL A 50 6.69 29.97 -37.25
C VAL A 50 5.73 29.16 -36.39
N THR A 51 5.20 28.09 -36.99
CA THR A 51 4.44 27.09 -36.25
C THR A 51 5.47 26.38 -35.38
N PRO A 52 5.38 26.43 -34.03
CA PRO A 52 6.25 25.61 -33.21
C PRO A 52 5.89 24.16 -33.51
N SER A 53 6.74 23.48 -34.27
CA SER A 53 6.66 22.04 -34.42
C SER A 53 6.93 21.46 -33.03
N PRO A 54 5.98 20.73 -32.41
CA PRO A 54 6.28 20.03 -31.18
C PRO A 54 7.13 18.83 -31.57
N SER A 55 8.45 19.02 -31.69
CA SER A 55 9.38 17.95 -31.37
C SER A 55 9.35 17.76 -29.85
N GLN A 56 8.22 17.25 -29.34
CA GLN A 56 8.28 16.43 -28.16
C GLN A 56 8.99 15.16 -28.61
N THR A 57 10.30 15.12 -28.39
CA THR A 57 11.01 13.86 -28.20
C THR A 57 10.21 13.07 -27.17
N THR A 58 9.35 12.18 -27.65
CA THR A 58 8.66 11.22 -26.80
C THR A 58 9.76 10.37 -26.20
N LYS A 59 10.10 10.65 -24.94
CA LYS A 59 11.02 9.79 -24.19
C LYS A 59 10.43 8.39 -24.26
N THR A 60 11.06 7.53 -25.03
CA THR A 60 10.64 6.14 -25.15
C THR A 60 11.04 5.46 -23.86
N VAL A 61 10.05 5.09 -23.04
CA VAL A 61 10.26 4.40 -21.77
C VAL A 61 10.08 2.90 -21.97
N GLU A 62 10.86 2.11 -21.23
CA GLU A 62 10.71 0.65 -21.22
C GLU A 62 9.28 0.27 -20.80
N PRO A 63 8.57 -0.62 -21.53
CA PRO A 63 7.24 -1.07 -21.15
C PRO A 63 7.21 -1.78 -19.78
N ALA A 64 6.05 -1.73 -19.12
CA ALA A 64 5.83 -2.48 -17.88
C ALA A 64 5.89 -4.00 -18.14
N LYS A 65 6.67 -4.73 -17.34
CA LYS A 65 6.84 -6.19 -17.47
C LYS A 65 5.53 -6.97 -17.22
N PHE A 66 4.76 -6.55 -16.22
CA PHE A 66 3.50 -7.16 -15.81
C PHE A 66 2.36 -6.18 -16.04
N ALA A 67 1.32 -6.63 -16.75
CA ALA A 67 0.14 -5.85 -17.08
C ALA A 67 -0.99 -6.01 -16.04
N LYS A 68 -0.98 -7.09 -15.26
CA LYS A 68 -2.04 -7.45 -14.31
C LYS A 68 -1.49 -7.76 -12.92
N LEU A 69 -2.31 -7.48 -11.91
CA LEU A 69 -2.11 -8.00 -10.56
C LEU A 69 -2.88 -9.32 -10.36
N PRO A 70 -2.39 -10.22 -9.47
CA PRO A 70 -3.15 -11.39 -9.09
C PRO A 70 -4.37 -11.01 -8.26
N GLU A 71 -5.33 -11.93 -8.15
CA GLU A 71 -6.37 -11.84 -7.12
C GLU A 71 -5.69 -12.02 -5.74
N ALA A 72 -5.57 -10.93 -4.99
CA ALA A 72 -4.70 -10.87 -3.80
C ALA A 72 -5.01 -11.97 -2.76
N CYS A 73 -6.29 -12.30 -2.53
CA CYS A 73 -6.68 -13.33 -1.57
C CYS A 73 -6.42 -14.78 -2.05
N LYS A 74 -6.07 -14.97 -3.32
CA LYS A 74 -5.63 -16.26 -3.88
C LYS A 74 -4.12 -16.31 -4.13
N ALA A 75 -3.40 -15.21 -3.90
CA ALA A 75 -1.97 -15.13 -4.17
C ALA A 75 -1.11 -15.96 -3.22
N ILE A 76 -1.64 -16.33 -2.05
CA ILE A 76 -1.01 -17.24 -1.10
C ILE A 76 -1.88 -18.49 -1.03
N VAL A 77 -1.27 -19.67 -1.13
CA VAL A 77 -2.05 -20.92 -1.25
C VAL A 77 -2.82 -21.19 0.04
N ALA A 78 -4.03 -21.72 -0.08
CA ALA A 78 -4.94 -21.93 1.05
C ALA A 78 -4.33 -22.79 2.18
N LYS A 79 -3.46 -23.74 1.84
CA LYS A 79 -2.72 -24.54 2.83
C LYS A 79 -1.76 -23.68 3.65
N THR A 80 -1.08 -22.73 3.02
CA THR A 80 -0.17 -21.81 3.70
C THR A 80 -0.93 -20.84 4.60
N THR A 81 -1.98 -20.19 4.11
CA THR A 81 -2.79 -19.28 4.94
C THR A 81 -3.43 -20.00 6.13
N SER A 82 -3.95 -21.21 5.95
CA SER A 82 -4.53 -22.02 7.04
C SER A 82 -3.50 -22.44 8.08
N SER A 83 -2.26 -22.69 7.67
CA SER A 83 -1.17 -23.04 8.58
C SER A 83 -0.62 -21.83 9.34
N LEU A 84 -0.55 -20.66 8.69
CA LEU A 84 0.00 -19.45 9.29
C LEU A 84 -1.00 -18.71 10.18
N VAL A 85 -2.29 -18.78 9.84
CA VAL A 85 -3.38 -18.11 10.54
C VAL A 85 -4.46 -19.13 10.91
N PRO A 86 -4.19 -20.02 11.88
CA PRO A 86 -5.20 -20.94 12.37
C PRO A 86 -6.38 -20.16 12.94
N LYS A 87 -7.59 -20.72 12.79
CA LYS A 87 -8.85 -20.07 13.23
C LYS A 87 -9.04 -18.67 12.64
N ALA A 88 -8.60 -18.46 11.39
CA ALA A 88 -8.85 -17.22 10.66
C ALA A 88 -10.36 -16.89 10.64
N LYS A 89 -10.72 -15.64 10.94
CA LYS A 89 -12.10 -15.14 10.89
C LYS A 89 -12.72 -15.36 9.51
N THR A 90 -11.95 -15.02 8.47
CA THR A 90 -12.31 -15.25 7.06
C THR A 90 -11.30 -16.21 6.45
N LYS A 91 -11.69 -17.46 6.21
CA LYS A 91 -10.78 -18.51 5.67
C LYS A 91 -10.16 -18.13 4.32
N LYS A 92 -10.93 -17.48 3.46
CA LYS A 92 -10.48 -17.00 2.14
C LYS A 92 -9.78 -15.65 2.19
N GLY A 93 -9.63 -15.06 3.38
CA GLY A 93 -9.07 -13.73 3.56
C GLY A 93 -10.09 -12.62 3.30
N THR A 94 -9.73 -11.43 3.76
CA THR A 94 -10.51 -10.20 3.59
C THR A 94 -9.76 -9.32 2.59
N PRO A 95 -10.33 -9.02 1.41
CA PRO A 95 -9.69 -8.16 0.44
C PRO A 95 -9.56 -6.74 0.99
N ALA A 96 -8.44 -6.08 0.68
CA ALA A 96 -8.28 -4.66 0.94
C ALA A 96 -9.17 -3.85 -0.01
N ALA A 97 -9.81 -2.80 0.52
CA ALA A 97 -10.55 -1.87 -0.32
C ALA A 97 -9.58 -1.08 -1.21
N SER A 98 -9.87 -1.00 -2.51
CA SER A 98 -9.12 -0.21 -3.48
C SER A 98 -10.08 0.30 -4.55
N SER A 99 -9.93 1.56 -4.92
CA SER A 99 -10.62 2.14 -6.08
C SER A 99 -9.90 1.83 -7.40
N ASP A 100 -8.67 1.30 -7.34
CA ASP A 100 -7.86 0.91 -8.49
C ASP A 100 -7.25 -0.47 -8.25
N LEU A 101 -8.03 -1.50 -8.55
CA LEU A 101 -7.60 -2.90 -8.45
C LEU A 101 -6.57 -3.29 -9.52
N THR A 102 -6.36 -2.44 -10.54
CA THR A 102 -5.38 -2.70 -11.59
C THR A 102 -3.96 -2.38 -11.13
N SER A 103 -3.81 -1.35 -10.29
CA SER A 103 -2.51 -0.95 -9.73
C SER A 103 -2.31 -1.29 -8.28
N ARG A 104 -3.39 -1.52 -7.52
CA ARG A 104 -3.33 -1.79 -6.08
C ARG A 104 -4.35 -2.84 -5.66
N SER A 105 -3.86 -3.95 -5.12
CA SER A 105 -4.70 -4.99 -4.53
C SER A 105 -4.09 -5.50 -3.24
N GLY A 106 -4.89 -6.06 -2.33
CA GLY A 106 -4.37 -6.60 -1.08
C GLY A 106 -5.36 -7.56 -0.43
N CYS A 107 -4.86 -8.36 0.51
CA CYS A 107 -5.67 -9.28 1.28
C CYS A 107 -5.07 -9.47 2.67
N SER A 108 -5.93 -9.74 3.66
CA SER A 108 -5.50 -10.02 5.02
C SER A 108 -6.26 -11.20 5.64
N TRP A 109 -5.61 -11.86 6.59
CA TRP A 109 -6.15 -12.92 7.41
C TRP A 109 -5.79 -12.65 8.86
N ASN A 110 -6.76 -12.78 9.75
CA ASN A 110 -6.51 -12.72 11.18
C ASN A 110 -7.25 -13.83 11.92
N GLY A 111 -6.55 -14.45 12.86
CA GLY A 111 -7.03 -15.58 13.62
C GLY A 111 -6.66 -15.47 15.08
N LEU A 112 -7.56 -15.94 15.93
CA LEU A 112 -7.34 -16.11 17.35
C LEU A 112 -7.73 -17.55 17.69
N ASP A 113 -6.75 -18.38 18.00
CA ASP A 113 -6.98 -19.68 18.61
C ASP A 113 -7.18 -19.45 20.11
N ASP A 114 -8.43 -19.18 20.49
CA ASP A 114 -8.81 -18.83 21.85
C ASP A 114 -9.04 -20.09 22.71
N LYS A 115 -8.31 -20.20 23.82
CA LYS A 115 -8.47 -21.28 24.82
C LYS A 115 -8.79 -20.72 26.21
N GLY A 116 -9.26 -19.47 26.28
CA GLY A 116 -9.59 -18.78 27.52
C GLY A 116 -8.38 -18.67 28.44
N VAL A 117 -8.56 -19.03 29.71
CA VAL A 117 -7.48 -19.00 30.73
C VAL A 117 -6.30 -19.92 30.44
N LYS A 118 -6.43 -20.83 29.45
CA LYS A 118 -5.34 -21.71 29.01
C LYS A 118 -4.40 -21.04 27.98
N GLY A 119 -4.66 -19.78 27.65
CA GLY A 119 -3.85 -18.98 26.75
C GLY A 119 -4.32 -19.05 25.30
N SER A 120 -4.16 -17.94 24.58
CA SER A 120 -4.68 -17.77 23.23
C SER A 120 -3.58 -17.36 22.25
N GLN A 121 -3.64 -17.86 21.02
CA GLN A 121 -2.64 -17.57 19.99
C GLN A 121 -3.24 -16.68 18.91
N TYR A 122 -2.75 -15.45 18.82
CA TYR A 122 -3.11 -14.51 17.77
C TYR A 122 -2.14 -14.62 16.59
N ARG A 123 -2.68 -14.58 15.37
CA ARG A 123 -1.91 -14.48 14.12
C ARG A 123 -2.57 -13.49 13.17
N TRP A 124 -1.73 -12.72 12.48
CA TRP A 124 -2.15 -11.83 11.40
C TRP A 124 -1.19 -11.95 10.22
N LEU A 125 -1.73 -12.12 9.03
CA LEU A 125 -1.03 -12.13 7.76
C LEU A 125 -1.70 -11.12 6.83
N ASP A 126 -0.93 -10.22 6.23
CA ASP A 126 -1.38 -9.34 5.17
C ASP A 126 -0.43 -9.35 3.99
N VAL A 127 -0.98 -9.16 2.80
CA VAL A 127 -0.23 -8.99 1.56
C VAL A 127 -0.86 -7.85 0.75
N SER A 128 -0.01 -6.98 0.20
CA SER A 128 -0.39 -5.90 -0.70
C SER A 128 0.49 -5.93 -1.94
N PHE A 129 -0.11 -5.62 -3.08
CA PHE A 129 0.53 -5.55 -4.38
C PHE A 129 0.40 -4.14 -4.93
N TYR A 130 1.52 -3.60 -5.42
CA TYR A 130 1.56 -2.31 -6.11
C TYR A 130 2.21 -2.52 -7.47
N ARG A 131 1.42 -2.38 -8.55
CA ARG A 131 1.93 -2.43 -9.93
C ARG A 131 2.12 -1.01 -10.44
N TYR A 132 3.29 -0.72 -10.96
CA TYR A 132 3.61 0.56 -11.56
C TYR A 132 3.57 0.45 -13.09
N GLU A 133 2.78 1.29 -13.72
CA GLU A 133 2.81 1.44 -15.18
C GLU A 133 4.04 2.24 -15.62
N SER A 134 4.50 1.96 -16.84
CA SER A 134 5.50 2.81 -17.48
C SER A 134 4.82 4.05 -18.05
N ASP A 135 5.43 5.20 -17.83
CA ASP A 135 4.89 6.47 -18.30
C ASP A 135 6.03 7.39 -18.73
N ALA A 136 5.87 8.09 -19.86
CA ALA A 136 6.94 8.90 -20.43
C ALA A 136 7.38 10.07 -19.53
N SER A 137 6.51 10.53 -18.63
CA SER A 137 6.79 11.58 -17.65
C SER A 137 7.31 11.06 -16.31
N LEU A 138 6.91 9.84 -15.92
CA LEU A 138 7.26 9.24 -14.61
C LEU A 138 8.40 8.21 -14.67
N GLY A 139 8.81 7.79 -15.87
CA GLY A 139 9.82 6.75 -16.07
C GLY A 139 9.24 5.34 -16.21
N SER A 140 10.13 4.36 -16.28
CA SER A 140 9.74 2.96 -16.44
C SER A 140 9.03 2.42 -15.18
N GLY A 141 8.09 1.50 -15.36
CA GLY A 141 7.43 0.83 -14.23
C GLY A 141 8.43 0.10 -13.32
N GLN A 142 9.54 -0.39 -13.88
CA GLN A 142 10.61 -1.06 -13.11
C GLN A 142 11.36 -0.08 -12.21
N GLU A 143 11.80 1.08 -12.72
CA GLU A 143 12.43 2.12 -11.89
C GLU A 143 11.49 2.60 -10.80
N ARG A 144 10.23 2.85 -11.15
CA ARG A 144 9.23 3.28 -10.18
C ARG A 144 9.04 2.24 -9.07
N ALA A 145 9.03 0.95 -9.42
CA ALA A 145 9.00 -0.12 -8.42
C ALA A 145 10.28 -0.13 -7.57
N GLN A 146 11.47 0.06 -8.14
CA GLN A 146 12.74 0.14 -7.40
C GLN A 146 12.76 1.30 -6.40
N GLU A 147 12.30 2.49 -6.80
CA GLU A 147 12.23 3.64 -5.91
C GLU A 147 11.24 3.42 -4.76
N ASN A 148 10.07 2.87 -5.06
CA ASN A 148 9.07 2.60 -4.04
C ASN A 148 9.47 1.43 -3.13
N PHE A 149 10.29 0.49 -3.61
CA PHE A 149 10.89 -0.54 -2.77
C PHE A 149 11.68 0.09 -1.62
N ALA A 150 12.58 1.03 -1.95
CA ALA A 150 13.39 1.72 -0.96
C ALA A 150 12.54 2.54 0.02
N LYS A 151 11.50 3.23 -0.47
CA LYS A 151 10.57 4.01 0.36
C LYS A 151 9.78 3.14 1.33
N GLU A 152 9.20 2.03 0.87
CA GLU A 152 8.42 1.13 1.75
C GLU A 152 9.32 0.39 2.73
N LEU A 153 10.55 0.04 2.34
CA LEU A 153 11.54 -0.51 3.27
C LEU A 153 11.88 0.47 4.39
N ALA A 154 12.23 1.71 4.04
CA ALA A 154 12.57 2.76 5.01
C ALA A 154 11.41 3.00 6.00
N LYS A 155 10.18 3.08 5.49
CA LYS A 155 8.98 3.22 6.33
C LYS A 155 8.79 2.08 7.35
N ILE A 156 9.14 0.85 6.98
CA ILE A 156 9.09 -0.28 7.91
C ILE A 156 10.23 -0.18 8.92
N GLU A 157 11.42 0.20 8.49
CA GLU A 157 12.60 0.40 9.37
C GLU A 157 12.38 1.53 10.40
N GLU A 158 11.55 2.51 10.06
CA GLU A 158 11.16 3.63 10.91
C GLU A 158 9.92 3.35 11.78
N THR A 159 9.45 2.09 11.85
CA THR A 159 8.24 1.74 12.60
C THR A 159 8.31 2.23 14.06
N PRO A 160 7.42 3.14 14.49
CA PRO A 160 7.48 3.71 15.84
C PRO A 160 7.34 2.65 16.93
N GLY A 161 8.26 2.69 17.91
CA GLY A 161 8.28 1.76 19.05
C GLY A 161 8.79 0.37 18.72
N ALA A 162 9.26 0.12 17.49
CA ALA A 162 9.88 -1.16 17.11
C ALA A 162 11.13 -1.42 17.94
N LYS A 163 11.23 -2.65 18.45
CA LYS A 163 12.39 -3.15 19.20
C LYS A 163 13.04 -4.30 18.46
N LYS A 164 14.34 -4.50 18.67
CA LYS A 164 15.12 -5.58 18.05
C LYS A 164 14.94 -5.62 16.53
N LEU A 165 14.84 -4.45 15.92
CA LEU A 165 14.67 -4.33 14.48
C LEU A 165 15.94 -4.79 13.78
N ARG A 166 15.79 -5.66 12.79
CA ARG A 166 16.87 -6.07 11.89
C ARG A 166 16.34 -6.25 10.49
N THR A 167 17.13 -5.81 9.53
CA THR A 167 16.87 -6.02 8.12
C THR A 167 17.85 -7.05 7.57
N THR A 168 17.33 -7.99 6.79
CA THR A 168 18.13 -9.05 6.14
C THR A 168 17.71 -9.20 4.69
N THR A 169 18.61 -9.68 3.84
CA THR A 169 18.26 -10.02 2.45
C THR A 169 17.41 -11.29 2.42
N ALA A 170 16.29 -11.24 1.70
CA ALA A 170 15.40 -12.39 1.50
C ALA A 170 15.68 -13.05 0.14
N ALA A 171 16.78 -13.79 0.06
CA ALA A 171 17.21 -14.41 -1.20
C ALA A 171 16.16 -15.38 -1.76
N GLY A 172 16.00 -15.36 -3.09
CA GLY A 172 15.03 -16.19 -3.80
C GLY A 172 13.57 -15.77 -3.65
N VAL A 173 13.32 -14.50 -3.32
CA VAL A 173 11.99 -13.87 -3.33
C VAL A 173 12.01 -12.72 -4.35
N GLY A 174 11.43 -12.93 -5.52
CA GLY A 174 11.43 -11.93 -6.59
C GLY A 174 12.82 -11.61 -7.14
N ASP A 175 12.94 -10.43 -7.75
CA ASP A 175 14.19 -9.89 -8.30
C ASP A 175 15.02 -9.27 -7.17
N GLU A 176 14.35 -8.64 -6.20
CA GLU A 176 14.96 -8.07 -4.99
C GLU A 176 13.99 -8.23 -3.81
N ALA A 177 14.51 -8.58 -2.63
CA ALA A 177 13.70 -8.59 -1.41
C ALA A 177 14.49 -8.37 -0.12
N LYS A 178 13.86 -7.68 0.83
CA LYS A 178 14.33 -7.46 2.19
C LYS A 178 13.29 -7.96 3.19
N SER A 179 13.77 -8.55 4.27
CA SER A 179 12.97 -9.02 5.40
C SER A 179 13.35 -8.22 6.64
N VAL A 180 12.37 -7.54 7.23
CA VAL A 180 12.53 -6.73 8.44
C VAL A 180 11.82 -7.44 9.60
N ALA A 181 12.60 -7.95 10.54
CA ALA A 181 12.08 -8.61 11.74
C ALA A 181 12.17 -7.65 12.92
N TYR A 182 11.09 -7.52 13.69
CA TYR A 182 11.01 -6.58 14.81
C TYR A 182 9.94 -7.01 15.83
N GLN A 183 9.94 -6.36 16.99
CA GLN A 183 8.98 -6.58 18.06
C GLN A 183 8.24 -5.30 18.39
N LEU A 184 6.95 -5.41 18.70
CA LEU A 184 6.14 -4.29 19.20
C LEU A 184 5.35 -4.75 20.42
N ARG A 185 5.21 -3.88 21.41
CA ARG A 185 4.29 -4.10 22.52
C ARG A 185 3.00 -3.36 22.25
N LYS A 186 1.89 -4.09 22.16
CA LYS A 186 0.55 -3.58 21.84
C LYS A 186 -0.47 -4.32 22.70
N THR A 187 -1.54 -3.65 23.11
CA THR A 187 -2.63 -4.29 23.91
C THR A 187 -2.10 -5.08 25.12
N ASN A 188 -1.05 -4.58 25.79
CA ASN A 188 -0.36 -5.26 26.89
C ASN A 188 0.25 -6.64 26.55
N GLU A 189 0.48 -6.95 25.27
CA GLU A 189 1.17 -8.16 24.83
C GLU A 189 2.34 -7.84 23.89
N ASP A 190 3.29 -8.76 23.84
CA ASP A 190 4.44 -8.67 22.94
C ASP A 190 4.14 -9.38 21.63
N PHE A 191 4.27 -8.62 20.54
CA PHE A 191 4.09 -9.11 19.19
C PHE A 191 5.44 -9.25 18.50
N VAL A 192 5.60 -10.36 17.79
CA VAL A 192 6.73 -10.58 16.89
C VAL A 192 6.24 -10.39 15.47
N TYR A 193 6.93 -9.54 14.72
CA TYR A 193 6.65 -9.21 13.32
C TYR A 193 7.79 -9.67 12.43
N ASN A 194 7.44 -10.06 11.20
CA ASN A 194 8.35 -10.06 10.08
C ASN A 194 7.63 -9.48 8.86
N SER A 195 8.13 -8.35 8.37
CA SER A 195 7.67 -7.72 7.13
C SER A 195 8.64 -8.05 6.00
N VAL A 196 8.12 -8.38 4.82
CA VAL A 196 8.89 -8.61 3.60
C VAL A 196 8.48 -7.58 2.57
N VAL A 197 9.46 -6.84 2.06
CA VAL A 197 9.33 -6.00 0.87
C VAL A 197 10.02 -6.76 -0.25
N ALA A 198 9.29 -7.09 -1.31
CA ALA A 198 9.83 -7.76 -2.48
C ALA A 198 9.44 -7.02 -3.76
N ARG A 199 10.35 -7.01 -4.74
CA ARG A 199 10.11 -6.49 -6.08
C ARG A 199 10.22 -7.61 -7.10
N THR A 200 9.33 -7.62 -8.08
CA THR A 200 9.47 -8.40 -9.31
C THR A 200 9.01 -7.55 -10.49
N GLY A 201 9.92 -7.25 -11.42
CA GLY A 201 9.73 -6.28 -12.48
C GLY A 201 9.21 -4.94 -11.96
N ASN A 202 8.04 -4.56 -12.47
CA ASN A 202 7.31 -3.34 -12.11
C ASN A 202 6.27 -3.54 -10.98
N VAL A 203 6.36 -4.62 -10.19
CA VAL A 203 5.44 -4.91 -9.09
C VAL A 203 6.19 -4.98 -7.76
N LEU A 204 5.65 -4.30 -6.74
CA LEU A 204 6.01 -4.50 -5.34
C LEU A 204 5.01 -5.40 -4.63
N VAL A 205 5.55 -6.30 -3.81
CA VAL A 205 4.82 -7.14 -2.89
C VAL A 205 5.24 -6.75 -1.47
N LEU A 206 4.31 -6.21 -0.71
CA LEU A 206 4.49 -5.93 0.72
C LEU A 206 3.74 -7.01 1.49
N LEU A 207 4.43 -7.77 2.31
CA LEU A 207 3.84 -8.80 3.14
C LEU A 207 4.21 -8.58 4.60
N SER A 208 3.25 -8.61 5.50
CA SER A 208 3.51 -8.58 6.94
C SER A 208 2.88 -9.81 7.59
N TYR A 209 3.67 -10.50 8.41
CA TYR A 209 3.18 -11.60 9.25
C TYR A 209 3.59 -11.35 10.69
N ASN A 210 2.63 -11.48 11.59
CA ASN A 210 2.88 -11.28 13.01
C ASN A 210 2.00 -12.18 13.89
N GLY A 211 2.38 -12.24 15.17
CA GLY A 211 1.58 -12.91 16.16
C GLY A 211 1.97 -12.55 17.58
N ALA A 212 1.06 -12.87 18.50
CA ALA A 212 1.22 -12.68 19.94
C ALA A 212 0.61 -13.88 20.67
N GLY A 213 1.11 -14.14 21.87
CA GLY A 213 0.42 -14.95 22.87
C GLY A 213 -0.40 -14.03 23.77
N TYR A 214 -1.61 -14.45 24.10
CA TYR A 214 -2.49 -13.77 25.05
C TYR A 214 -2.76 -14.67 26.25
N ALA A 215 -3.16 -14.08 27.37
CA ALA A 215 -3.56 -14.78 28.59
C ALA A 215 -2.49 -15.78 29.08
N GLY A 216 -1.24 -15.31 29.11
CA GLY A 216 -0.08 -16.09 29.56
C GLY A 216 0.49 -17.07 28.53
N ALA A 217 -0.10 -17.17 27.33
CA ALA A 217 0.49 -17.96 26.26
C ALA A 217 1.81 -17.33 25.77
N SER A 218 2.76 -18.16 25.40
CA SER A 218 4.01 -17.70 24.80
C SER A 218 3.78 -17.02 23.45
N THR A 219 4.46 -15.89 23.23
CA THR A 219 4.58 -15.27 21.91
C THR A 219 5.28 -16.21 20.92
N PRO A 220 4.88 -16.25 19.63
CA PRO A 220 5.58 -17.06 18.63
C PRO A 220 7.07 -16.69 18.53
N SER A 221 7.89 -17.69 18.23
CA SER A 221 9.31 -17.45 17.98
C SER A 221 9.50 -16.62 16.70
N GLU A 222 10.53 -15.78 16.70
CA GLU A 222 10.94 -15.01 15.53
C GLU A 222 11.24 -15.91 14.32
N LYS A 223 11.90 -17.04 14.52
CA LYS A 223 12.19 -18.01 13.44
C LYS A 223 10.91 -18.51 12.78
N THR A 224 9.87 -18.80 13.58
CA THR A 224 8.56 -19.23 13.06
C THR A 224 7.89 -18.12 12.25
N VAL A 225 7.90 -16.88 12.77
CA VAL A 225 7.30 -15.73 12.08
C VAL A 225 8.06 -15.43 10.78
N MET A 226 9.38 -15.34 10.82
CA MET A 226 10.21 -15.10 9.64
C MET A 226 10.03 -16.18 8.57
N SER A 227 10.09 -17.46 8.95
CA SER A 227 9.91 -18.55 7.99
C SER A 227 8.51 -18.55 7.36
N GLY A 228 7.48 -18.23 8.13
CA GLY A 228 6.11 -18.13 7.62
C GLY A 228 5.95 -16.99 6.62
N ALA A 229 6.47 -15.81 6.98
CA ALA A 229 6.46 -14.64 6.11
C ALA A 229 7.18 -14.88 4.78
N LEU A 230 8.41 -15.44 4.83
CA LEU A 230 9.19 -15.71 3.62
C LEU A 230 8.52 -16.73 2.72
N LYS A 231 7.89 -17.76 3.28
CA LYS A 231 7.13 -18.74 2.49
C LYS A 231 5.96 -18.06 1.77
N ALA A 232 5.16 -17.28 2.49
CA ALA A 232 4.02 -16.58 1.93
C ALA A 232 4.44 -15.54 0.88
N ALA A 233 5.56 -14.84 1.09
CA ALA A 233 6.09 -13.86 0.14
C ALA A 233 6.53 -14.50 -1.18
N LYS A 234 7.16 -15.70 -1.12
CA LYS A 234 7.50 -16.48 -2.33
C LYS A 234 6.26 -16.85 -3.15
N GLU A 235 5.21 -17.32 -2.48
CA GLU A 235 3.94 -17.65 -3.13
C GLU A 235 3.29 -16.40 -3.76
N ALA A 236 3.25 -15.29 -3.01
CA ALA A 236 2.70 -14.02 -3.48
C ALA A 236 3.44 -13.48 -4.72
N VAL A 237 4.77 -13.50 -4.73
CA VAL A 237 5.57 -13.11 -5.90
C VAL A 237 5.31 -14.04 -7.09
N ALA A 238 5.26 -15.36 -6.86
CA ALA A 238 4.96 -16.32 -7.93
C ALA A 238 3.57 -16.11 -8.54
N ALA A 239 2.59 -15.67 -7.74
CA ALA A 239 1.25 -15.35 -8.21
C ALA A 239 1.23 -14.15 -9.18
N VAL A 240 2.13 -13.17 -9.04
CA VAL A 240 2.26 -12.06 -10.00
C VAL A 240 2.64 -12.59 -11.38
N ALA A 241 3.65 -13.47 -11.45
CA ALA A 241 4.04 -14.10 -12.70
C ALA A 241 2.90 -14.96 -13.28
N ALA A 242 2.22 -15.74 -12.44
CA ALA A 242 1.12 -16.60 -12.88
C ALA A 242 -0.08 -15.82 -13.46
N ALA A 243 -0.37 -14.63 -12.95
CA ALA A 243 -1.46 -13.78 -13.45
C ALA A 243 -1.18 -13.15 -14.84
N ASN A 244 0.06 -13.25 -15.33
CA ASN A 244 0.53 -12.68 -16.59
C ASN A 244 1.08 -13.75 -17.55
N LYS A 245 0.70 -15.01 -17.35
CA LYS A 245 0.94 -16.11 -18.29
C LYS A 245 -0.26 -16.31 -19.22
#